data_AF-A0A7S1SV07-F1
#
_entry.id   AF-A0A7S1SV07-F1
#
_cell.length_a   1.000
_cell.length_b   1.000
_cell.length_c   1.000
_cell.angle_alpha   90.00
_cell.angle_beta   90.00
_cell.angle_gamma   90.00
#
_symmetry.space_group_name_H-M   'P 1'
#
loop_
_entity.id
_entity.type
_entity.pdbx_description
1 polymer ?
#
loop_
_entity_poly.entity_id
_entity_poly.type
_entity_poly.pdbx_seq_one_letter_code
_entity_poly.pdbx_strand_id
1 'polypeptide(L)'
;MVVHSEWLFQLLRRQIQASTREVYHSKAMSGWYATMLALQVCGRTDVYGFSPFVADEGHWHGRYHYFDTDIQPALQSHSFDMAYAALREISLYPCSKISLAVHLDN
;
A
#
# COMPACT_ATOMS: atom_id res chain seq x y z
N MET A 1 -8.34 16.48 4.52
CA MET A 1 -7.71 15.15 4.61
C MET A 1 -7.34 14.58 3.24
N VAL A 2 -8.30 14.37 2.32
CA VAL A 2 -8.04 13.74 1.01
C VAL A 2 -6.94 14.44 0.20
N VAL A 3 -6.98 15.77 0.08
CA VAL A 3 -5.99 16.55 -0.68
C VAL A 3 -4.57 16.40 -0.10
N HIS A 4 -4.41 16.47 1.22
CA HIS A 4 -3.11 16.32 1.88
C HIS A 4 -2.57 14.89 1.80
N SER A 5 -3.47 13.90 1.93
CA SER A 5 -3.12 12.48 1.80
C SER A 5 -2.68 12.14 0.37
N GLU A 6 -3.36 12.69 -0.64
CA GLU A 6 -2.95 12.57 -2.04
C GLU A 6 -1.60 13.25 -2.29
N TRP A 7 -1.40 14.46 -1.75
CA TRP A 7 -0.14 15.17 -1.91
C TRP A 7 1.04 14.42 -1.29
N LEU A 8 0.85 13.88 -0.08
CA LEU A 8 1.85 13.04 0.58
C LEU A 8 2.16 11.79 -0.26
N PHE A 9 1.14 11.14 -0.83
CA PHE A 9 1.32 10.01 -1.74
C PHE A 9 2.21 10.40 -2.93
N GLN A 10 1.93 11.51 -3.59
CA GLN A 10 2.73 11.98 -4.73
C GLN A 10 4.17 12.31 -4.34
N LEU A 11 4.39 12.90 -3.17
CA LEU A 11 5.74 13.20 -2.68
C LEU A 11 6.54 11.93 -2.41
N LEU A 12 5.97 11.00 -1.65
CA LEU A 12 6.61 9.72 -1.35
C LEU A 12 6.87 8.93 -2.63
N ARG A 13 5.94 8.96 -3.59
CA ARG A 13 6.11 8.32 -4.89
C ARG A 13 7.37 8.84 -5.59
N ARG A 14 7.51 10.17 -5.71
CA ARG A 14 8.69 10.78 -6.34
C ARG A 14 9.99 10.40 -5.63
N GLN A 15 9.97 10.40 -4.30
CA GLN A 15 11.14 10.06 -3.49
C GLN A 15 11.56 8.59 -3.65
N ILE A 16 10.60 7.66 -3.57
CA ILE A 16 10.86 6.22 -3.66
C ILE A 16 11.23 5.84 -5.10
N GLN A 17 10.58 6.40 -6.12
CA GLN A 17 10.98 6.16 -7.52
C GLN A 17 12.42 6.62 -7.79
N ALA A 18 12.83 7.75 -7.20
CA ALA A 18 14.20 8.23 -7.33
C ALA A 18 15.23 7.29 -6.67
N SER A 19 14.85 6.52 -5.65
CA SER A 19 15.74 5.59 -4.95
C SER A 19 15.72 4.15 -5.48
N THR A 20 14.63 3.70 -6.11
CA THR A 20 14.39 2.29 -6.47
C THR A 20 14.47 1.98 -7.97
N ARG A 21 14.52 2.98 -8.85
CA ARG A 21 14.36 2.84 -10.32
C ARG A 21 13.02 2.22 -10.76
N GLU A 22 12.09 1.99 -9.84
CA GLU A 22 10.75 1.47 -10.15
C GLU A 22 9.84 2.59 -10.67
N VAL A 23 8.84 2.20 -11.47
CA VAL A 23 7.84 3.12 -12.02
C VAL A 23 6.48 2.78 -11.43
N TYR A 24 5.94 3.72 -10.66
CA TYR A 24 4.67 3.57 -9.96
C TYR A 24 3.55 4.38 -10.61
N HIS A 25 2.34 3.84 -10.59
CA HIS A 25 1.15 4.61 -10.95
C HIS A 25 0.94 5.76 -9.97
N SER A 26 0.35 6.86 -10.46
CA SER A 26 0.16 8.06 -9.65
C SER A 26 -1.03 7.97 -8.70
N LYS A 27 -2.02 7.11 -8.96
CA LYS A 27 -3.27 7.12 -8.21
C LYS A 27 -3.19 6.25 -6.95
N ALA A 28 -3.39 6.87 -5.78
CA ALA A 28 -3.50 6.15 -4.52
C ALA A 28 -4.75 5.24 -4.49
N MET A 29 -4.66 4.10 -3.81
CA MET A 29 -5.80 3.22 -3.54
C MET A 29 -6.60 3.69 -2.32
N SER A 30 -7.86 3.25 -2.19
CA SER A 30 -8.72 3.59 -1.04
C SER A 30 -8.08 3.28 0.31
N GLY A 31 -7.35 2.17 0.40
CA GLY A 31 -6.64 1.77 1.62
C GLY A 31 -5.59 2.78 2.09
N TRP A 32 -4.94 3.52 1.18
CA TRP A 32 -3.99 4.58 1.56
C TRP A 32 -4.70 5.69 2.36
N TYR A 33 -5.82 6.18 1.83
CA TYR A 33 -6.59 7.24 2.49
C TYR A 33 -7.17 6.77 3.83
N ALA A 34 -7.65 5.52 3.89
CA ALA A 34 -8.15 4.93 5.13
C ALA A 34 -7.05 4.87 6.21
N THR A 35 -5.85 4.43 5.83
CA THR A 35 -4.70 4.39 6.74
C THR A 35 -4.29 5.79 7.19
N MET A 36 -4.24 6.77 6.28
CA MET A 36 -3.89 8.16 6.64
C MET A 36 -4.92 8.79 7.58
N LEU A 37 -6.21 8.48 7.42
CA LEU A 37 -7.25 8.87 8.37
C LEU A 37 -7.00 8.24 9.74
N ALA A 38 -6.79 6.93 9.79
CA ALA A 38 -6.56 6.19 11.03
C ALA A 38 -5.34 6.75 11.80
N LEU A 39 -4.26 7.11 11.12
CA LEU A 39 -3.08 7.71 11.75
C LEU A 39 -3.35 9.08 12.41
N GLN A 40 -4.36 9.82 11.94
CA GLN A 40 -4.71 11.12 12.51
C GLN A 40 -5.61 10.99 13.75
N VAL A 41 -6.44 9.95 13.79
CA VAL A 41 -7.50 9.82 14.81
C VAL A 41 -7.24 8.74 15.85
N CYS A 42 -6.37 7.75 15.55
CA CYS A 42 -6.05 6.65 16.43
C CYS A 42 -4.71 6.86 17.14
N GLY A 43 -4.60 6.37 18.37
CA GLY A 43 -3.33 6.33 19.10
C GLY A 43 -2.31 5.34 18.52
N ARG A 44 -2.78 4.36 17.75
CA ARG A 44 -2.01 3.35 17.01
C ARG A 44 -2.86 2.82 15.85
N THR A 45 -2.24 2.51 14.72
CA THR A 45 -2.90 1.96 13.53
C THR A 45 -2.22 0.66 13.12
N ASP A 46 -2.93 -0.45 13.17
CA ASP A 46 -2.43 -1.74 12.68
C ASP A 46 -3.13 -2.07 11.35
N VAL A 47 -2.36 -2.23 10.27
CA VAL A 47 -2.86 -2.38 8.90
C VAL A 47 -2.70 -3.84 8.44
N TYR A 48 -3.80 -4.44 7.99
CA TYR A 48 -3.86 -5.83 7.50
C TYR A 48 -4.36 -5.88 6.06
N GLY A 49 -4.01 -6.95 5.33
CA GLY A 49 -4.45 -7.15 3.94
C GLY A 49 -3.79 -6.22 2.92
N PHE A 50 -2.78 -5.45 3.32
CA PHE A 50 -1.92 -4.69 2.42
C PHE A 50 -0.77 -5.58 1.94
N SER A 51 -1.00 -6.30 0.85
CA SER A 51 0.05 -7.05 0.15
C SER A 51 0.10 -6.58 -1.31
N PRO A 52 1.28 -6.29 -1.87
CA PRO A 52 1.39 -5.99 -3.29
C PRO A 52 1.04 -7.26 -4.07
N PHE A 53 0.04 -7.17 -4.95
CA PHE A 53 -0.25 -8.27 -5.87
C PHE A 53 0.88 -8.35 -6.89
N VAL A 54 1.79 -9.31 -6.72
CA VAL A 54 2.88 -9.57 -7.66
C VAL A 54 2.43 -10.67 -8.61
N ALA A 55 2.16 -10.30 -9.85
CA ALA A 55 1.89 -11.26 -10.93
C ALA A 55 3.21 -11.76 -11.51
N ASP A 56 4.04 -12.44 -10.72
CA ASP A 56 5.26 -13.07 -11.25
C ASP A 56 5.02 -14.55 -11.62
N GLU A 57 5.72 -14.97 -12.65
CA GLU A 57 5.56 -16.17 -13.46
C GLU A 57 5.39 -17.46 -12.64
N GLY A 58 4.14 -17.81 -12.34
CA GLY A 58 3.74 -19.17 -11.98
C GLY A 58 3.57 -19.47 -10.50
N HIS A 59 3.96 -18.59 -9.56
CA HIS A 59 3.85 -18.92 -8.13
C HIS A 59 3.52 -17.72 -7.22
N TRP A 60 2.23 -17.37 -7.19
CA TRP A 60 1.54 -16.99 -5.94
C TRP A 60 0.07 -17.42 -5.99
N HIS A 61 -0.38 -18.23 -5.02
CA HIS A 61 -1.68 -18.92 -4.98
C HIS A 61 -2.78 -18.12 -4.24
N GLY A 62 -2.83 -16.80 -4.44
CA GLY A 62 -3.71 -15.89 -3.68
C GLY A 62 -4.86 -15.31 -4.49
N ARG A 63 -6.04 -15.17 -3.87
CA ARG A 63 -7.16 -14.42 -4.44
C ARG A 63 -6.88 -12.91 -4.37
N TYR A 64 -7.28 -12.15 -5.40
CA TYR A 64 -7.16 -10.68 -5.43
C TYR A 64 -7.88 -10.00 -4.26
N HIS A 65 -9.09 -10.49 -3.96
CA HIS A 65 -9.79 -10.20 -2.72
C HIS A 65 -9.91 -11.49 -1.91
N TYR A 66 -9.80 -11.41 -0.58
CA TYR A 66 -9.92 -12.60 0.27
C TYR A 66 -11.30 -13.28 0.18
N PHE A 67 -12.33 -12.56 -0.28
CA PHE A 67 -13.72 -13.02 -0.32
C PHE A 67 -14.22 -13.44 -1.71
N ASP A 68 -13.52 -13.08 -2.80
CA ASP A 68 -13.94 -13.40 -4.17
C ASP A 68 -13.03 -14.46 -4.80
N THR A 69 -13.59 -15.39 -5.56
CA THR A 69 -12.83 -16.45 -6.25
C THR A 69 -12.42 -16.08 -7.67
N ASP A 70 -13.25 -15.32 -8.40
CA ASP A 70 -13.15 -15.21 -9.86
C ASP A 70 -13.11 -13.77 -10.37
N ILE A 71 -12.41 -12.89 -9.66
CA ILE A 71 -12.24 -11.49 -10.07
C ILE A 71 -10.88 -11.27 -10.72
N GLN A 72 -10.87 -10.57 -11.86
CA GLN A 72 -9.63 -10.12 -12.50
C GLN A 72 -9.05 -8.94 -11.71
N PRO A 73 -7.77 -9.01 -11.30
CA PRO A 73 -7.10 -7.91 -10.60
C PRO A 73 -7.13 -6.59 -11.39
N ALA A 74 -7.65 -5.52 -10.78
CA ALA A 74 -7.70 -4.19 -11.39
C ALA A 74 -6.39 -3.41 -11.15
N LEU A 75 -5.27 -3.90 -11.69
CA LEU A 75 -3.92 -3.39 -11.40
C LEU A 75 -3.55 -2.13 -12.22
N GLN A 76 -4.24 -1.86 -13.31
CA GLN A 76 -3.86 -0.84 -14.30
C GLN A 76 -4.04 0.60 -13.82
N SER A 77 -4.80 0.83 -12.75
CA SER A 77 -5.19 2.17 -12.31
C SER A 77 -4.54 2.63 -11.02
N HIS A 78 -4.11 1.71 -10.15
CA HIS A 78 -3.67 2.01 -8.79
C HIS A 78 -2.30 1.40 -8.53
N SER A 79 -1.44 2.11 -7.81
CA SER A 79 -0.11 1.60 -7.46
C SER A 79 -0.15 0.91 -6.10
N PHE A 80 -0.56 -0.35 -6.09
CA PHE A 80 -0.63 -1.18 -4.88
C PHE A 80 0.76 -1.41 -4.27
N ASP A 81 1.74 -1.66 -5.13
CA ASP A 81 3.17 -1.73 -4.86
C ASP A 81 3.71 -0.48 -4.17
N MET A 82 3.43 0.71 -4.70
CA MET A 82 3.87 1.98 -4.12
C MET A 82 3.19 2.20 -2.77
N ALA A 83 1.88 1.99 -2.67
CA ALA A 83 1.15 2.22 -1.43
C ALA A 83 1.71 1.32 -0.32
N TYR A 84 2.01 0.06 -0.64
CA TYR A 84 2.71 -0.85 0.25
C TYR A 84 4.12 -0.34 0.60
N ALA A 85 4.94 0.03 -0.39
CA ALA A 85 6.30 0.53 -0.17
C ALA A 85 6.30 1.77 0.74
N ALA A 86 5.39 2.72 0.51
CA ALA A 86 5.24 3.92 1.31
C ALA A 86 4.84 3.61 2.75
N LEU A 87 3.83 2.74 2.96
CA LEU A 87 3.40 2.37 4.31
C LEU A 87 4.47 1.55 5.05
N ARG A 88 5.18 0.67 4.35
CA ARG A 88 6.34 -0.05 4.88
C ARG A 88 7.39 0.93 5.37
N GLU A 89 7.72 1.93 4.57
CA GLU A 89 8.74 2.91 4.94
C GLU A 89 8.31 3.79 6.11
N ILE A 90 7.06 4.24 6.14
CA ILE A 90 6.49 4.95 7.30
C ILE A 90 6.56 4.08 8.56
N SER A 91 6.33 2.76 8.45
CA SER A 91 6.36 1.84 9.58
C SER A 91 7.74 1.65 10.22
N LEU A 92 8.82 1.99 9.52
CA LEU A 92 10.17 1.94 10.07
C LEU A 92 10.45 3.05 11.09
N TYR A 93 9.64 4.10 11.12
CA TYR A 93 9.81 5.21 12.07
C TYR A 93 9.07 4.89 13.37
N PRO A 94 9.73 4.80 14.54
CA PRO A 94 9.07 4.46 15.80
C PRO A 94 7.95 5.43 16.20
N CYS A 95 8.03 6.68 15.74
CA CYS A 95 7.04 7.72 16.02
C CYS A 95 5.79 7.64 15.15
N SER A 96 5.77 6.82 14.09
CA SER A 96 4.68 6.76 13.13
C SER A 96 3.43 6.08 13.67
N LYS A 97 3.57 5.27 14.74
CA LYS A 97 2.47 4.54 15.40
C LYS A 97 1.66 3.66 14.44
N ILE A 98 2.25 3.28 13.32
CA ILE A 98 1.70 2.31 12.38
C ILE A 98 2.41 0.97 12.53
N SER A 99 1.67 -0.13 12.40
CA SER A 99 2.24 -1.43 12.10
C SER A 99 1.62 -1.97 10.82
N LEU A 100 2.43 -2.64 10.01
CA LEU A 100 2.00 -3.26 8.77
C LEU A 100 2.15 -4.77 8.91
N ALA A 101 1.02 -5.47 8.96
CA ALA A 101 0.99 -6.93 8.96
C ALA A 101 0.94 -7.42 7.52
N VAL A 102 2.08 -7.87 7.02
CA VAL A 102 2.18 -8.53 5.71
C VAL A 102 1.83 -9.99 5.94
N HIS A 103 0.83 -10.50 5.23
CA HIS A 103 0.66 -11.95 5.15
C HIS A 103 1.75 -12.47 4.22
N LEU A 104 2.82 -12.97 4.84
CA LEU A 104 3.76 -13.87 4.19
C LEU A 104 3.17 -15.25 4.41
N ASP A 105 2.45 -15.78 3.42
CA ASP A 105 2.05 -17.18 3.47
C ASP A 105 3.34 -18.01 3.46
N ASN A 106 3.46 -18.91 4.46
CA ASN A 106 4.53 -19.91 4.56
C ASN A 106 4.52 -20.87 3.38
#